data_AF-A0A917JQC5-F1
#
_entry.id   AF-A0A917JQC5-F1
#
_cell.length_a   1.000
_cell.length_b   1.000
_cell.length_c   1.000
_cell.angle_alpha   90.00
_cell.angle_beta   90.00
_cell.angle_gamma   90.00
#
_symmetry.space_group_name_H-M   'P 1'
#
loop_
_entity.id
_entity.type
_entity.pdbx_description
1 polymer ?
#
loop_
_entity_poly.entity_id
_entity_poly.type
_entity_poly.pdbx_seq_one_letter_code
_entity_poly.pdbx_strand_id
1 'polypeptide(L)' 'MLTFGQRVIGLELARRLAREWLGYRFDPESPSARKVAVLTDYESC' A
#
# COMPACT_ATOMS: atom_id res chain seq x y z
N MET A 1 -3.53 3.45 1.13
CA MET A 1 -3.46 3.83 2.55
C MET A 1 -3.02 2.62 3.36
N LEU A 2 -2.07 2.78 4.31
CA LEU A 2 -1.63 1.69 5.18
C LEU A 2 -2.36 1.79 6.53
N THR A 3 -2.93 0.69 7.01
CA THR A 3 -3.69 0.63 8.27
C THR A 3 -3.18 -0.52 9.14
N PHE A 4 -3.14 -0.30 10.47
CA PHE A 4 -2.66 -1.27 11.45
C PHE A 4 -3.63 -1.39 12.63
N GLY A 5 -3.73 -2.57 13.23
CA GLY A 5 -4.53 -2.81 14.43
C GLY A 5 -3.66 -3.00 15.68
N GLN A 6 -3.80 -2.12 16.68
CA GLN A 6 -3.00 -2.12 17.93
C GLN A 6 -3.08 -3.43 18.74
N ARG A 7 -4.15 -4.21 18.59
CA ARG A 7 -4.33 -5.51 19.29
C ARG A 7 -3.89 -6.73 18.46
N VAL A 8 -3.42 -6.51 17.23
CA VAL A 8 -3.03 -7.58 16.28
C VAL A 8 -1.53 -7.61 16.09
N ILE A 9 -0.88 -6.44 16.03
CA ILE A 9 0.57 -6.30 15.91
C ILE A 9 1.13 -5.40 17.01
N GLY A 10 2.34 -5.70 17.47
CA GLY A 10 3.05 -4.87 18.43
C GLY A 10 3.51 -3.53 17.84
N LEU A 11 3.70 -2.52 18.71
CA LEU A 11 4.08 -1.15 18.32
C LEU A 11 5.40 -1.11 17.54
N GLU A 12 6.40 -1.88 17.96
CA GLU A 12 7.71 -1.90 17.29
C GLU A 12 7.61 -2.48 15.86
N LEU A 13 6.77 -3.49 15.65
CA LEU A 13 6.50 -4.04 14.32
C LEU A 13 5.75 -3.03 13.45
N ALA A 14 4.69 -2.41 13.98
CA ALA A 14 3.95 -1.36 13.28
C ALA A 14 4.88 -0.21 12.83
N ARG A 15 5.80 0.21 13.70
CA ARG A 15 6.75 1.29 13.41
C ARG A 15 7.80 0.90 12.36
N ARG A 16 8.20 -0.36 12.29
CA ARG A 16 9.09 -0.85 11.21
C ARG A 16 8.36 -0.85 9.87
N LEU A 17 7.17 -1.44 9.83
CA LEU A 17 6.35 -1.52 8.61
C LEU A 17 5.98 -0.14 8.07
N ALA A 18 5.62 0.80 8.96
CA ALA A 18 5.34 2.18 8.57
C ALA A 18 6.55 2.87 7.93
N ARG A 19 7.75 2.70 8.52
CA ARG A 19 8.99 3.28 7.97
C ARG A 19 9.34 2.72 6.61
N GLU A 20 9.20 1.42 6.45
CA GLU A 20 9.48 0.73 5.18
C GLU A 20 8.48 1.15 4.09
N TRP A 21 7.19 1.21 4.44
CA TRP A 21 6.12 1.64 3.54
C TRP A 21 6.33 3.04 2.98
N LEU A 22 6.81 3.98 3.80
CA LEU A 22 7.10 5.35 3.36
C LEU A 22 8.23 5.41 2.31
N GLY A 23 9.13 4.42 2.29
CA GLY A 23 10.19 4.32 1.30
C GLY A 23 9.74 3.68 -0.01
N TYR A 24 8.63 2.94 -0.01
CA TYR A 24 8.15 2.27 -1.21
C TYR A 24 7.48 3.24 -2.18
N ARG A 25 7.88 3.13 -3.45
CA ARG A 25 7.25 3.80 -4.58
C ARG A 25 6.56 2.74 -5.43
N PHE A 26 5.39 3.08 -5.93
CA PHE A 26 4.71 2.24 -6.90
C PHE A 26 5.52 2.22 -8.20
N ASP A 27 5.78 1.02 -8.71
CA ASP A 27 6.44 0.81 -9.99
C ASP A 27 5.38 0.67 -11.11
N PRO A 28 5.32 1.62 -12.07
CA PRO A 28 4.37 1.59 -13.17
C PRO A 28 4.67 0.50 -14.21
N GLU A 29 5.87 -0.08 -14.23
CA GLU A 29 6.22 -1.19 -15.12
C GLU A 29 5.88 -2.55 -14.51
N SER A 30 5.42 -2.57 -13.25
CA SER A 30 5.07 -3.80 -12.56
C SER A 30 3.87 -4.50 -13.21
N PRO A 31 3.78 -5.85 -13.14
CA PRO A 31 2.61 -6.60 -13.61
C PRO A 31 1.27 -6.16 -12.96
N SER A 32 1.34 -5.47 -11.82
CA SER A 32 0.19 -4.93 -11.11
C SER A 32 -0.37 -3.65 -11.75
N ALA A 33 0.37 -2.97 -12.63
CA ALA A 33 -0.05 -1.73 -13.28
C ALA A 33 -1.37 -1.88 -14.04
N ARG A 34 -1.58 -3.01 -14.74
CA ARG A 34 -2.85 -3.29 -15.44
C ARG A 34 -4.04 -3.32 -14.48
N LYS A 35 -3.85 -3.85 -13.27
CA LYS A 35 -4.93 -3.93 -12.25
C LYS A 35 -5.25 -2.55 -11.69
N VAL A 36 -4.23 -1.74 -11.46
CA VAL A 36 -4.40 -0.34 -11.00
C VAL A 36 -5.14 0.48 -12.05
N ALA A 37 -4.78 0.34 -13.34
CA ALA A 37 -5.45 1.07 -14.42
C ALA A 37 -6.96 0.77 -14.50
N VAL A 38 -7.36 -0.49 -14.33
CA VAL A 38 -8.78 -0.86 -14.29
C VAL A 38 -9.50 -0.22 -13.11
N LEU A 39 -8.90 -0.22 -11.91
CA LEU A 39 -9.49 0.44 -10.73
C LEU A 39 -9.67 1.94 -10.94
N THR A 40 -8.67 2.61 -11.51
CA THR A 40 -8.73 4.05 -11.80
C THR A 40 -9.81 4.38 -12.84
N ASP A 41 -10.00 3.53 -13.85
CA ASP A 41 -11.07 3.67 -14.84
C ASP A 41 -12.46 3.59 -14.17
N TYR A 42 -12.66 2.63 -13.26
CA TYR A 42 -13.91 2.52 -12.49
C TYR A 42 -14.20 3.74 -11.60
N GLU A 43 -13.19 4.33 -10.98
CA GLU A 43 -13.37 5.52 -10.12
C GLU A 43 -13.66 6.80 -10.92
N SER A 44 -13.47 6.78 -12.24
CA SER A 44 -13.62 7.96 -13.13
C SER A 44 -15.00 8.08 -13.78
N CYS A 45 -15.90 7.12 -13.55
CA CYS A 45 -17.30 7.12 -14.02
C CYS A 45 -18.24 7.81 -13.02
#